data_AF-A0A7V8N0D5-F1
#
_entry.id   AF-A0A7V8N0D5-F1
#
_cell.length_a   1.000
_cell.length_b   1.000
_cell.length_c   1.000
_cell.angle_alpha   90.00
_cell.angle_beta   90.00
_cell.angle_gamma   90.00
#
_symmetry.space_group_name_H-M   'P 1'
#
loop_
_entity.id
_entity.type
_entity.pdbx_description
1 polymer ?
#
loop_
_entity_poly.entity_id
_entity_poly.type
_entity_poly.pdbx_seq_one_letter_code
_entity_poly.pdbx_strand_id
1 'polypeptide(L)' 'MQDLENRIRQLEIEKLGLQFIVELLLNKLDISTDEMRSFAQKCLTELSKEEKESDMYLYLSGLIKGEDID' A
#
# COMPACT_ATOMS: atom_id res chain seq x y z
N MET A 1 -29.36 6.56 2.89
CA MET A 1 -28.00 7.01 3.26
C MET A 1 -27.39 6.15 4.36
N GLN A 2 -28.13 5.79 5.42
CA GLN A 2 -27.62 4.96 6.52
C GLN A 2 -26.96 3.65 6.08
N ASP A 3 -27.53 2.93 5.11
CA ASP A 3 -26.96 1.65 4.64
C ASP A 3 -25.62 1.83 3.93
N LEU A 4 -25.45 2.94 3.18
CA LEU A 4 -24.20 3.28 2.52
C LEU A 4 -23.12 3.65 3.56
N GLU A 5 -23.46 4.45 4.56
CA GLU A 5 -22.53 4.82 5.64
C GLU A 5 -22.08 3.61 6.47
N ASN A 6 -23.01 2.70 6.78
CA ASN A 6 -22.70 1.45 7.46
C ASN A 6 -21.76 0.58 6.61
N ARG A 7 -21.99 0.53 5.29
CA ARG A 7 -21.13 -0.21 4.37
C ARG A 7 -19.74 0.40 4.27
N ILE A 8 -19.63 1.72 4.18
CA ILE A 8 -18.34 2.43 4.19
C ILE A 8 -17.58 2.13 5.49
N ARG A 9 -18.27 2.22 6.64
CA ARG A 9 -17.65 1.91 7.94
C ARG A 9 -17.14 0.48 8.01
N GLN A 10 -17.91 -0.48 7.49
CA GLN A 10 -17.47 -1.88 7.44
C GLN A 10 -16.19 -2.02 6.60
N LEU A 11 -16.15 -1.40 5.42
CA LEU A 11 -14.99 -1.44 4.53
C LEU A 11 -13.74 -0.81 5.17
N GLU A 12 -13.89 0.30 5.90
CA GLU A 12 -12.78 0.92 6.64
C GLU A 12 -12.25 0.01 7.75
N ILE A 13 -13.13 -0.69 8.48
CA ILE A 13 -12.72 -1.66 9.50
C ILE A 13 -11.96 -2.83 8.86
N GLU A 14 -12.48 -3.37 7.76
CA GLU A 14 -11.83 -4.45 7.02
C GLU A 14 -10.45 -4.03 6.49
N LYS A 15 -10.34 -2.81 5.94
CA LYS A 15 -9.08 -2.22 5.50
C LYS A 15 -8.06 -2.11 6.64
N LEU A 16 -8.46 -1.58 7.80
CA LEU A 16 -7.59 -1.48 8.98
C LEU A 16 -7.10 -2.87 9.44
N GLY A 17 -7.99 -3.86 9.44
CA GLY A 17 -7.64 -5.24 9.76
C GLY A 17 -6.59 -5.83 8.81
N LEU A 18 -6.73 -5.57 7.50
CA LEU A 18 -5.77 -6.01 6.49
C LEU A 18 -4.40 -5.32 6.67
N GLN A 19 -4.38 -4.01 6.94
CA GLN A 19 -3.15 -3.26 7.20
C GLN A 19 -2.39 -3.84 8.40
N PHE A 20 -3.09 -4.11 9.51
CA PHE A 20 -2.50 -4.74 10.69
C PHE A 20 -1.90 -6.12 10.38
N ILE A 21 -2.61 -6.96 9.61
CA ILE A 21 -2.11 -8.29 9.23
C ILE A 21 -0.85 -8.19 8.38
N VAL A 22 -0.82 -7.26 7.42
CA VAL A 22 0.35 -7.04 6.56
C VAL A 22 1.55 -6.61 7.39
N GLU A 23 1.39 -5.63 8.28
CA GLU A 23 2.47 -5.18 9.19
C GLU A 23 2.97 -6.32 10.09
N LEU A 24 2.05 -7.13 10.63
CA LEU A 24 2.42 -8.29 11.45
C LEU A 24 3.22 -9.32 10.64
N LEU A 25 2.84 -9.58 9.39
CA LEU A 25 3.54 -10.52 8.51
C LEU A 25 4.93 -10.00 8.13
N LEU A 26 5.05 -8.72 7.79
CA LEU A 26 6.34 -8.09 7.49
C LEU A 26 7.30 -8.21 8.67
N ASN A 27 6.83 -7.90 9.87
CA ASN A 27 7.61 -8.06 11.10
C ASN A 27 8.01 -9.53 11.35
N LYS A 28 7.11 -10.49 11.11
CA LYS A 28 7.41 -11.92 11.28
C LYS A 28 8.42 -12.47 10.27
N LEU A 29 8.46 -11.87 9.09
CA LEU A 29 9.40 -12.24 8.02
C LEU A 29 10.70 -11.44 8.08
N ASP A 30 10.85 -10.55 9.08
CA ASP A 30 11.97 -9.62 9.20
C ASP A 30 12.19 -8.77 7.94
N ILE A 31 11.09 -8.42 7.27
CA ILE A 31 11.13 -7.58 6.07
C ILE A 31 11.19 -6.13 6.53
N SER A 32 12.32 -5.49 6.21
CA SER A 32 12.55 -4.09 6.47
C SER A 32 11.76 -3.19 5.52
N THR A 33 11.54 -1.93 5.93
CA THR A 33 10.94 -0.92 5.06
C THR A 33 11.77 -0.69 3.77
N ASP A 34 13.09 -0.82 3.85
CA ASP A 34 13.99 -0.69 2.69
C ASP A 34 13.80 -1.82 1.67
N GLU A 35 13.58 -3.04 2.13
CA GLU A 35 13.23 -4.17 1.26
C GLU A 35 11.87 -3.96 0.58
N MET A 36 10.89 -3.41 1.31
CA MET A 36 9.61 -3.03 0.72
C MET A 36 9.76 -1.95 -0.35
N ARG A 37 10.60 -0.92 -0.13
CA ARG A 37 10.86 0.12 -1.13
C ARG A 37 11.57 -0.46 -2.35
N SER A 38 12.55 -1.32 -2.14
CA SER A 38 13.28 -1.99 -3.21
C SER A 38 12.33 -2.84 -4.07
N PHE A 39 11.41 -3.55 -3.42
CA PHE A 39 10.35 -4.29 -4.10
C PHE A 39 9.40 -3.38 -4.88
N ALA A 40 8.93 -2.29 -4.26
CA ALA A 40 8.06 -1.31 -4.92
C ALA A 40 8.73 -0.65 -6.14
N GLN A 41 10.02 -0.31 -6.05
CA GLN A 41 10.80 0.20 -7.17
C GLN A 41 10.85 -0.81 -8.31
N LYS A 42 11.11 -2.08 -8.01
CA LYS A 42 11.11 -3.15 -9.01
C LYS A 42 9.74 -3.27 -9.69
N CYS A 43 8.65 -3.30 -8.93
CA CYS A 43 7.29 -3.32 -9.48
C CYS A 43 7.06 -2.14 -10.44
N LEU A 44 7.45 -0.92 -10.07
CA LEU A 44 7.33 0.26 -10.94
C LEU A 44 8.10 0.14 -12.26
N THR A 45 9.24 -0.54 -12.27
CA THR A 45 10.02 -0.76 -13.51
C THR A 45 9.35 -1.78 -14.44
N GLU A 46 8.54 -2.68 -13.91
CA GLU A 46 7.86 -3.76 -14.64
C GLU A 46 6.46 -3.34 -15.13
N LEU A 47 5.90 -2.23 -14.62
CA LEU A 47 4.60 -1.71 -15.07
C LEU A 47 4.62 -1.29 -16.55
N SER A 48 3.58 -1.68 -17.27
CA SER A 48 3.30 -1.23 -18.63
C SER A 48 3.05 0.28 -18.69
N LYS A 49 3.07 0.86 -19.89
CA LYS A 49 2.79 2.30 -20.06
C LYS A 49 1.39 2.69 -19.58
N GLU A 50 0.39 1.85 -19.81
CA GLU A 50 -0.99 2.12 -19.36
C GLU A 50 -1.11 2.12 -17.84
N GLU A 51 -0.35 1.25 -17.16
CA GLU A 51 -0.40 1.13 -15.69
C GLU A 51 0.31 2.28 -14.97
N LYS A 52 1.15 3.05 -15.66
CA LYS A 52 1.85 4.22 -15.08
C LYS A 52 0.94 5.41 -14.81
N GLU A 53 -0.30 5.38 -15.29
CA GLU A 53 -1.33 6.37 -14.97
C GLU A 53 -2.30 5.89 -13.88
N SER A 54 -2.09 4.69 -13.34
CA SER A 54 -2.99 4.09 -12.34
C SER A 54 -2.74 4.61 -10.92
N ASP A 55 -3.78 4.51 -10.07
CA ASP A 55 -3.66 4.77 -8.63
C ASP A 55 -2.60 3.89 -7.95
N MET A 56 -2.36 2.70 -8.49
CA MET A 56 -1.30 1.80 -8.01
C MET A 56 0.09 2.36 -8.27
N TYR A 57 0.31 2.98 -9.43
CA TYR A 57 1.56 3.67 -9.73
C TYR A 57 1.81 4.84 -8.77
N LEU A 58 0.77 5.63 -8.48
CA LEU A 58 0.83 6.74 -7.53
C LEU A 58 1.12 6.25 -6.11
N TYR A 59 0.46 5.17 -5.68
CA TYR A 59 0.67 4.55 -4.38
C TYR A 59 2.11 4.04 -4.20
N LEU A 60 2.61 3.24 -5.15
CA LEU A 60 3.98 2.72 -5.10
C LEU A 60 5.02 3.84 -5.16
N SER A 61 4.77 4.88 -5.97
CA SER A 61 5.63 6.07 -6.01
C SER A 61 5.64 6.82 -4.69
N GLY A 62 4.49 6.92 -4.01
CA GLY A 62 4.36 7.51 -2.69
C GLY A 62 5.10 6.72 -1.62
N LEU A 63 5.01 5.39 -1.64
CA LEU A 63 5.74 4.51 -0.72
C LEU A 63 7.26 4.68 -0.83
N ILE A 64 7.77 4.93 -2.03
CA ILE A 64 9.19 5.16 -2.27
C ILE A 64 9.64 6.54 -1.78
N LYS A 65 8.80 7.57 -1.94
CA LYS A 65 9.13 8.98 -1.63
C LYS A 65 8.79 9.42 -0.21
N GLY A 66 7.89 8.70 0.47
CA GLY A 66 7.21 9.14 1.68
C GLY A 66 8.07 9.24 2.95
N GLU A 67 9.33 8.79 2.92
CA GLU A 67 10.25 8.87 4.07
C GLU A 67 11.41 9.87 3.89
N ASP A 68 11.49 10.59 2.77
CA ASP A 68 12.48 11.69 2.61
C ASP A 68 12.06 12.99 3.34
N ILE A 69 11.11 12.91 4.28
CA ILE A 69 10.71 14.02 5.15
C ILE A 69 11.27 13.76 6.55
N ASP A 70 12.58 14.00 6.68
CA ASP A 70 13.22 14.38 7.95
C ASP A 70 13.01 15.89 8.21
#